data_AF-A0A9W6MTX9-F1
#
_entry.id   AF-A0A9W6MTX9-F1
#
_cell.length_a   1.000
_cell.length_b   1.000
_cell.length_c   1.000
_cell.angle_alpha   90.00
_cell.angle_beta   90.00
_cell.angle_gamma   90.00
#
_symmetry.space_group_name_H-M   'P 1'
#
loop_
_entity.id
_entity.type
_entity.pdbx_description
1 polymer ?
#
loop_
_entity_poly.entity_id
_entity_poly.type
_entity_poly.pdbx_seq_one_letter_code
_entity_poly.pdbx_strand_id
1 'polypeptide(L)'
;MIWKNGLLDEGEAPVTQKMRQGLLAFRSCWREISYHIERFAQLDDDLFKIEVANSYINEVHNRYESTFGPYFRIVYTILYRIKHDRYLSEEDKNKFANLFRCQVSSFELTMIGINGLAPVSKDLSDYLNHFHFLKYAPEGERRVTLRRCYPQEAFEGRG
;
A
#
# COMPACT_ATOMS: atom_id res chain seq x y z
N MET A 1 6.44 38.52 -27.74
CA MET A 1 7.54 37.81 -28.42
C MET A 1 7.71 36.47 -27.71
N ILE A 2 7.42 35.39 -28.42
CA ILE A 2 7.22 34.03 -27.91
C ILE A 2 8.58 33.36 -27.70
N TRP A 3 8.83 32.81 -26.51
CA TRP A 3 9.92 31.86 -26.29
C TRP A 3 9.45 30.47 -26.70
N LYS A 4 10.11 29.89 -27.70
CA LYS A 4 9.96 28.50 -28.14
C LYS A 4 10.98 27.61 -27.42
N ASN A 5 10.45 26.53 -26.86
CA ASN A 5 10.93 25.14 -26.88
C ASN A 5 12.35 24.82 -26.37
N GLY A 6 12.37 24.07 -25.27
CA GLY A 6 13.44 23.16 -24.88
C GLY A 6 12.85 21.90 -24.25
N LEU A 7 12.44 20.96 -25.11
CA LEU A 7 12.39 19.51 -24.90
C LEU A 7 11.57 18.98 -23.71
N LEU A 8 10.28 18.73 -23.94
CA LEU A 8 9.57 17.63 -23.29
C LEU A 8 9.62 16.44 -24.24
N ASP A 9 10.22 15.37 -23.74
CA ASP A 9 10.22 14.05 -24.35
C ASP A 9 8.77 13.60 -24.63
N GLU A 10 8.54 13.08 -25.82
CA GLU A 10 7.22 12.74 -26.33
C GLU A 10 6.65 11.50 -25.61
N GLY A 11 5.53 11.61 -24.90
CA GLY A 11 4.75 10.41 -24.57
C GLY A 11 3.70 10.46 -23.45
N GLU A 12 3.81 11.32 -22.44
CA GLU A 12 2.85 11.31 -21.33
C GLU A 12 2.16 12.66 -21.12
N ALA A 13 0.83 12.66 -21.25
CA ALA A 13 0.01 13.82 -20.91
C ALA A 13 0.31 14.28 -19.48
N PRO A 14 0.39 15.60 -19.21
CA PRO A 14 0.72 16.11 -17.88
C PRO A 14 -0.29 15.61 -16.85
N VAL A 15 0.19 14.97 -15.78
CA VAL A 15 -0.62 14.50 -14.66
C VAL A 15 -1.44 15.68 -14.12
N THR A 16 -2.76 15.67 -14.37
CA THR A 16 -3.64 16.77 -13.96
C THR A 16 -3.74 16.86 -12.44
N GLN A 17 -3.99 18.06 -11.89
CA GLN A 17 -4.16 18.27 -10.43
C GLN A 17 -5.21 17.33 -9.81
N LYS A 18 -6.24 16.95 -10.60
CA LYS A 18 -7.30 16.01 -10.21
C LYS A 18 -6.78 14.59 -9.93
N MET A 19 -5.69 14.18 -10.58
CA MET A 19 -5.08 12.85 -10.37
C MET A 19 -4.31 12.75 -9.05
N ARG A 20 -4.04 13.89 -8.39
CA ARG A 20 -3.27 13.96 -7.12
C ARG A 20 -4.14 13.95 -5.86
N GLN A 21 -5.43 13.62 -5.98
CA GLN A 21 -6.38 13.71 -4.85
C GLN A 21 -7.14 12.41 -4.66
N GLY A 22 -7.44 12.11 -3.38
CA GLY A 22 -8.27 10.97 -2.98
C GLY A 22 -7.81 9.64 -3.60
N LEU A 23 -8.77 8.85 -4.07
CA LEU A 23 -8.52 7.52 -4.66
C LEU A 23 -7.63 7.54 -5.92
N LEU A 24 -7.63 8.65 -6.67
CA LEU A 24 -6.80 8.76 -7.88
C LEU A 24 -5.32 8.91 -7.54
N ALA A 25 -5.00 9.47 -6.37
CA ALA A 25 -3.63 9.55 -5.88
C ALA A 25 -3.07 8.15 -5.62
N PHE A 26 -3.81 7.29 -4.91
CA PHE A 26 -3.40 5.90 -4.67
C PHE A 26 -3.26 5.09 -5.96
N ARG A 27 -4.14 5.28 -6.94
CA ARG A 27 -4.01 4.65 -8.26
C ARG A 27 -2.74 5.10 -9.00
N SER A 28 -2.43 6.40 -8.92
CA SER A 28 -1.24 6.97 -9.55
C SER A 28 0.04 6.45 -8.90
N CYS A 29 0.08 6.37 -7.56
CA CYS A 29 1.20 5.80 -6.82
C CYS A 29 1.40 4.31 -7.14
N TRP A 30 0.32 3.53 -7.25
CA TRP A 30 0.44 2.13 -7.67
C TRP A 30 1.07 2.02 -9.06
N ARG A 31 0.65 2.86 -10.02
CA ARG A 31 1.22 2.85 -11.38
C ARG A 31 2.71 3.19 -11.40
N GLU A 32 3.13 4.16 -10.59
CA GLU A 32 4.52 4.53 -10.45
C GLU A 32 5.33 3.38 -9.85
N ILE A 33 4.90 2.84 -8.70
CA ILE A 33 5.58 1.72 -8.05
C ILE A 33 5.61 0.47 -8.96
N SER A 34 4.52 0.12 -9.63
CA SER A 34 4.45 -1.10 -10.44
C SER A 34 5.47 -1.09 -11.59
N TYR A 35 5.68 0.07 -12.22
CA TYR A 35 6.72 0.26 -13.24
C TYR A 35 8.13 -0.08 -12.72
N HIS A 36 8.42 0.22 -11.46
CA HIS A 36 9.69 -0.14 -10.83
C HIS A 36 9.73 -1.61 -10.42
N ILE A 37 8.64 -2.13 -9.85
CA ILE A 37 8.54 -3.54 -9.40
C ILE A 37 8.75 -4.53 -10.56
N GLU A 38 8.28 -4.22 -11.76
CA GLU A 38 8.47 -5.08 -12.95
C GLU A 38 9.93 -5.42 -13.22
N ARG A 39 10.86 -4.50 -12.91
CA ARG A 39 12.31 -4.71 -13.08
C ARG A 39 12.88 -5.78 -12.15
N PHE A 40 12.16 -6.10 -11.09
CA PHE A 40 12.56 -7.03 -10.04
C PHE A 40 11.79 -8.35 -10.11
N ALA A 41 10.97 -8.56 -11.16
CA ALA A 41 10.10 -9.73 -11.27
C ALA A 41 10.84 -11.07 -11.15
N GLN A 42 12.11 -11.13 -11.57
CA GLN A 42 12.95 -12.33 -11.57
C GLN A 42 13.70 -12.60 -10.25
N LEU A 43 13.65 -11.68 -9.28
CA LEU A 43 14.26 -11.91 -7.96
C LEU A 43 13.51 -13.01 -7.21
N ASP A 44 14.17 -13.67 -6.26
CA ASP A 44 13.48 -14.49 -5.26
C ASP A 44 12.58 -13.62 -4.35
N ASP A 45 11.70 -14.24 -3.59
CA ASP A 45 10.66 -13.54 -2.83
C ASP A 45 11.22 -12.66 -1.69
N ASP A 46 12.34 -13.02 -1.07
CA ASP A 46 12.95 -12.22 -0.01
C ASP A 46 13.57 -10.94 -0.57
N LEU A 47 14.35 -11.06 -1.65
CA LEU A 47 14.91 -9.90 -2.34
C LEU A 47 13.81 -9.05 -3.00
N PHE A 48 12.80 -9.69 -3.59
CA PHE A 48 11.65 -9.00 -4.18
C PHE A 48 10.93 -8.15 -3.14
N LYS A 49 10.68 -8.69 -1.94
CA LYS A 49 10.06 -7.95 -0.83
C LYS A 49 10.88 -6.71 -0.43
N ILE A 50 12.20 -6.84 -0.35
CA ILE A 50 13.10 -5.72 -0.05
C ILE A 50 12.99 -4.64 -1.13
N GLU A 51 13.02 -5.02 -2.41
CA GLU A 51 12.96 -4.06 -3.51
C GLU A 51 11.58 -3.38 -3.65
N VAL A 52 10.49 -4.09 -3.32
CA VAL A 52 9.15 -3.49 -3.23
C VAL A 52 9.10 -2.43 -2.13
N ALA A 53 9.69 -2.70 -0.96
CA ALA A 53 9.78 -1.74 0.14
C ALA A 53 10.65 -0.52 -0.25
N ASN A 54 11.80 -0.74 -0.89
CA ASN A 54 12.67 0.33 -1.37
C ASN A 54 11.98 1.21 -2.44
N SER A 55 11.26 0.59 -3.37
CA SER A 55 10.47 1.31 -4.39
C SER A 55 9.43 2.22 -3.74
N TYR A 56 8.74 1.73 -2.70
CA TYR A 56 7.81 2.57 -1.94
C TYR A 56 8.50 3.73 -1.23
N ILE A 57 9.65 3.50 -0.60
CA ILE A 57 10.38 4.55 0.11
C ILE A 57 10.81 5.66 -0.86
N ASN A 58 11.39 5.28 -1.98
CA ASN A 58 11.95 6.23 -2.95
C ASN A 58 10.86 6.98 -3.70
N GLU A 59 9.82 6.29 -4.17
CA GLU A 59 8.82 6.90 -5.05
C GLU A 59 7.64 7.52 -4.31
N VAL A 60 7.31 7.03 -3.11
CA VAL A 60 6.13 7.49 -2.38
C VAL A 60 6.50 8.16 -1.06
N HIS A 61 7.21 7.47 -0.17
CA HIS A 61 7.45 8.00 1.17
C HIS A 61 8.26 9.29 1.13
N ASN A 62 9.46 9.27 0.54
CA ASN A 62 10.36 10.43 0.55
C ASN A 62 9.78 11.65 -0.18
N ARG A 63 8.95 11.42 -1.21
CA ARG A 63 8.40 12.46 -2.08
C ARG A 63 7.08 13.03 -1.56
N TYR A 64 6.29 12.22 -0.86
CA TYR A 64 4.92 12.54 -0.49
C TYR A 64 4.60 12.21 0.98
N GLU A 65 5.60 12.18 1.87
CA GLU A 65 5.44 11.89 3.31
C GLU A 65 4.36 12.77 3.95
N SER A 66 4.39 14.07 3.67
CA SER A 66 3.45 15.03 4.27
C SER A 66 1.99 14.76 3.89
N THR A 67 1.74 13.99 2.83
CA THR A 67 0.40 13.65 2.34
C THR A 67 0.01 12.23 2.76
N PHE A 68 0.83 11.22 2.46
CA PHE A 68 0.51 9.81 2.74
C PHE A 68 0.88 9.37 4.16
N GLY A 69 1.91 9.97 4.75
CA GLY A 69 2.40 9.63 6.09
C GLY A 69 1.31 9.73 7.16
N PRO A 70 0.57 10.85 7.28
CA PRO A 70 -0.54 10.95 8.23
C PRO A 70 -1.62 9.88 8.03
N TYR A 71 -1.96 9.56 6.78
CA TYR A 71 -2.94 8.53 6.45
C TYR A 71 -2.49 7.14 6.94
N PHE A 72 -1.27 6.71 6.59
CA PHE A 72 -0.75 5.41 7.03
C PHE A 72 -0.56 5.34 8.54
N ARG A 73 -0.20 6.45 9.21
CA ARG A 73 -0.17 6.53 10.68
C ARG A 73 -1.54 6.33 11.31
N ILE A 74 -2.61 6.82 10.69
CA ILE A 74 -3.99 6.58 11.15
C ILE A 74 -4.35 5.10 10.99
N VAL A 75 -4.08 4.51 9.81
CA VAL A 75 -4.28 3.08 9.55
C VAL A 75 -3.59 2.24 10.62
N TYR A 76 -2.29 2.48 10.85
CA TYR A 76 -1.50 1.82 11.89
C TYR A 76 -2.15 1.97 13.26
N THR A 77 -2.50 3.20 13.65
CA THR A 77 -3.03 3.50 14.98
C THR A 77 -4.36 2.79 15.21
N ILE A 78 -5.24 2.75 14.21
CA ILE A 78 -6.53 2.04 14.30
C ILE A 78 -6.29 0.55 14.54
N LEU A 79 -5.48 -0.10 13.71
CA LEU A 79 -5.23 -1.53 13.83
C LEU A 79 -4.51 -1.89 15.15
N TYR A 80 -3.52 -1.08 15.54
CA TYR A 80 -2.86 -1.21 16.84
C TYR A 80 -3.85 -1.14 17.99
N ARG A 81 -4.71 -0.13 18.01
CA ARG A 81 -5.70 0.07 19.08
C ARG A 81 -6.68 -1.10 19.14
N ILE A 82 -7.17 -1.57 17.99
CA ILE A 82 -8.05 -2.75 17.94
C ILE A 82 -7.34 -3.98 18.52
N LYS A 83 -6.11 -4.28 18.06
CA LYS A 83 -5.36 -5.49 18.49
C LYS A 83 -5.08 -5.50 19.99
N HIS A 84 -4.69 -4.35 20.53
CA HIS A 84 -4.21 -4.22 21.92
C HIS A 84 -5.27 -3.76 22.91
N ASP A 85 -6.53 -3.59 22.49
CA ASP A 85 -7.61 -3.32 23.42
C ASP A 85 -7.89 -4.55 24.31
N ARG A 86 -7.84 -4.34 25.62
CA ARG A 86 -8.06 -5.41 26.63
C ARG A 86 -9.53 -5.70 26.89
N TYR A 87 -10.43 -4.82 26.46
CA TYR A 87 -11.87 -4.93 26.68
C TYR A 87 -12.59 -5.55 25.48
N LEU A 88 -11.93 -5.61 24.31
CA LEU A 88 -12.47 -6.27 23.14
C LEU A 88 -12.15 -7.76 23.17
N SER A 89 -13.17 -8.59 22.96
CA SER A 89 -12.98 -10.00 22.62
C SER A 89 -12.26 -10.11 21.26
N GLU A 90 -11.59 -11.23 20.97
CA GLU A 90 -10.98 -11.45 19.66
C GLU A 90 -12.03 -11.38 18.53
N GLU A 91 -13.26 -11.83 18.79
CA GLU A 91 -14.36 -11.68 17.83
C GLU A 91 -14.69 -10.21 17.55
N ASP A 92 -14.75 -9.37 18.58
CA ASP A 92 -15.02 -7.94 18.43
C ASP A 92 -13.87 -7.22 17.73
N LYS A 93 -12.62 -7.57 18.06
CA LYS A 93 -11.45 -7.03 17.34
C LYS A 93 -11.54 -7.32 15.86
N ASN A 94 -11.94 -8.53 15.51
CA ASN A 94 -12.13 -8.95 14.13
C ASN A 94 -13.28 -8.20 13.45
N LYS A 95 -14.39 -8.00 14.14
CA LYS A 95 -15.51 -7.18 13.65
C LYS A 95 -15.09 -5.74 13.38
N PHE A 96 -14.37 -5.10 14.30
CA PHE A 96 -13.91 -3.71 14.11
C PHE A 96 -12.85 -3.58 13.02
N ALA A 97 -11.92 -4.52 12.92
CA ALA A 97 -10.94 -4.55 11.83
C ALA A 97 -11.63 -4.71 10.47
N ASN A 98 -12.66 -5.57 10.38
CA ASN A 98 -13.47 -5.71 9.18
C ASN A 98 -14.28 -4.45 8.86
N LEU A 99 -14.86 -3.79 9.88
CA LEU A 99 -15.57 -2.52 9.69
C LEU A 99 -14.66 -1.44 9.13
N PHE A 100 -13.44 -1.33 9.67
CA PHE A 100 -12.43 -0.43 9.13
C PHE A 100 -12.04 -0.83 7.70
N ARG A 101 -11.82 -2.13 7.46
CA ARG A 101 -11.50 -2.65 6.13
C ARG A 101 -12.55 -2.25 5.08
N CYS A 102 -13.84 -2.24 5.41
CA CYS A 102 -14.91 -1.84 4.49
C CYS A 102 -14.76 -0.40 3.97
N GLN A 103 -14.04 0.48 4.68
CA GLN A 103 -13.79 1.87 4.26
C GLN A 103 -12.58 2.00 3.32
N VAL A 104 -11.75 0.97 3.23
CA VAL A 104 -10.48 0.98 2.49
C VAL A 104 -10.70 0.48 1.06
N SER A 105 -10.42 1.33 0.07
CA SER A 105 -10.49 0.93 -1.34
C SER A 105 -9.42 -0.10 -1.72
N SER A 106 -9.55 -0.72 -2.88
CA SER A 106 -8.55 -1.70 -3.34
C SER A 106 -7.16 -1.09 -3.59
N PHE A 107 -7.08 0.15 -4.06
CA PHE A 107 -5.79 0.85 -4.25
C PHE A 107 -5.17 1.25 -2.92
N GLU A 108 -5.97 1.76 -1.99
CA GLU A 108 -5.51 2.03 -0.63
C GLU A 108 -5.00 0.75 0.04
N LEU A 109 -5.76 -0.35 -0.03
CA LEU A 109 -5.34 -1.63 0.54
C LEU A 109 -3.97 -2.06 0.00
N THR A 110 -3.77 -1.93 -1.32
CA THR A 110 -2.51 -2.29 -1.96
C THR A 110 -1.37 -1.43 -1.44
N MET A 111 -1.59 -0.12 -1.37
CA MET A 111 -0.59 0.83 -0.88
C MET A 111 -0.30 0.67 0.61
N ILE A 112 -1.30 0.32 1.43
CA ILE A 112 -1.13 -0.05 2.84
C ILE A 112 -0.26 -1.32 2.94
N GLY A 113 -0.55 -2.34 2.13
CA GLY A 113 0.24 -3.57 2.08
C GLY A 113 1.70 -3.32 1.72
N ILE A 114 1.95 -2.51 0.70
CA ILE A 114 3.31 -2.13 0.29
C ILE A 114 3.99 -1.29 1.38
N ASN A 115 3.28 -0.30 1.94
CA ASN A 115 3.79 0.52 3.03
C ASN A 115 4.20 -0.34 4.24
N GLY A 116 3.42 -1.37 4.58
CA GLY A 116 3.72 -2.29 5.69
C GLY A 116 5.03 -3.08 5.54
N LEU A 117 5.61 -3.13 4.34
CA LEU A 117 6.92 -3.75 4.09
C LEU A 117 8.08 -2.80 4.43
N ALA A 118 7.83 -1.49 4.45
CA ALA A 118 8.85 -0.49 4.66
C ALA A 118 9.22 -0.34 6.15
N PRO A 119 10.50 -0.14 6.51
CA PRO A 119 10.93 0.03 7.90
C PRO A 119 10.21 1.18 8.65
N VAL A 120 9.76 2.20 7.92
CA VAL A 120 9.05 3.36 8.47
C VAL A 120 7.67 3.01 9.04
N SER A 121 7.13 1.83 8.72
CA SER A 121 5.79 1.39 9.12
C SER A 121 5.74 0.50 10.34
N LYS A 122 6.86 0.36 11.06
CA LYS A 122 6.96 -0.47 12.27
C LYS A 122 6.42 -1.89 12.02
N ASP A 123 5.54 -2.37 12.88
CA ASP A 123 4.88 -3.68 12.86
C ASP A 123 3.53 -3.66 12.12
N LEU A 124 3.33 -2.73 11.17
CA LEU A 124 2.09 -2.69 10.37
C LEU A 124 1.85 -4.01 9.63
N SER A 125 2.88 -4.61 9.03
CA SER A 125 2.77 -5.91 8.35
C SER A 125 2.22 -7.01 9.26
N ASP A 126 2.59 -7.02 10.54
CA ASP A 126 2.07 -7.97 11.53
C ASP A 126 0.58 -7.76 11.79
N TYR A 127 0.11 -6.51 11.78
CA TYR A 127 -1.32 -6.23 11.93
C TYR A 127 -2.11 -6.61 10.68
N LEU A 128 -1.56 -6.34 9.49
CA LEU A 128 -2.20 -6.75 8.23
C LEU A 128 -2.33 -8.27 8.16
N ASN A 129 -1.30 -9.00 8.60
CA ASN A 129 -1.32 -10.45 8.70
C ASN A 129 -2.33 -10.92 9.76
N HIS A 130 -2.23 -10.43 10.99
CA HIS A 130 -3.11 -10.81 12.10
C HIS A 130 -4.60 -10.60 11.77
N PHE A 131 -4.93 -9.49 11.08
CA PHE A 131 -6.30 -9.18 10.69
C PHE A 131 -6.74 -9.76 9.34
N HIS A 132 -5.90 -10.54 8.65
CA HIS A 132 -6.16 -11.08 7.31
C HIS A 132 -6.60 -9.96 6.34
N PHE A 133 -6.02 -8.77 6.50
CA PHE A 133 -6.50 -7.53 5.90
C PHE A 133 -6.38 -7.57 4.37
N LEU A 134 -5.40 -8.35 3.88
CA LEU A 134 -5.08 -8.53 2.46
C LEU A 134 -5.95 -9.58 1.75
N LYS A 135 -6.81 -10.32 2.46
CA LYS A 135 -7.82 -11.23 1.88
C LYS A 135 -8.59 -10.57 0.74
N TYR A 136 -8.96 -9.31 0.93
CA TYR A 136 -9.77 -8.51 0.03
C TYR A 136 -8.95 -7.77 -1.04
N ALA A 137 -7.66 -8.08 -1.21
CA ALA A 137 -6.88 -7.56 -2.34
C ALA A 137 -7.45 -8.16 -3.64
N PRO A 138 -7.79 -7.33 -4.65
CA PRO A 138 -8.39 -7.81 -5.88
C PRO A 138 -7.40 -8.68 -6.66
N GLU A 139 -7.92 -9.68 -7.36
CA GLU A 139 -7.13 -10.53 -8.25
C GLU A 139 -6.34 -9.71 -9.30
N GLY A 140 -5.25 -10.29 -9.79
CA GLY A 140 -4.32 -9.67 -10.73
C GLY A 140 -3.01 -9.20 -10.08
N GLU A 141 -2.29 -8.31 -10.76
CA GLU A 141 -0.91 -7.92 -10.45
C GLU A 141 -0.71 -7.44 -9.01
N ARG A 142 -1.68 -6.69 -8.46
CA ARG A 142 -1.63 -6.17 -7.08
C ARG A 142 -1.60 -7.31 -6.06
N ARG A 143 -2.47 -8.30 -6.20
CA ARG A 143 -2.51 -9.47 -5.31
C ARG A 143 -1.33 -10.39 -5.53
N VAL A 144 -0.88 -10.57 -6.77
CA VAL A 144 0.34 -11.33 -7.09
C VAL A 144 1.55 -10.71 -6.39
N THR A 145 1.72 -9.39 -6.51
CA THR A 145 2.80 -8.63 -5.85
C THR A 145 2.75 -8.82 -4.34
N LEU A 146 1.58 -8.62 -3.72
CA LEU A 146 1.45 -8.75 -2.27
C LEU A 146 1.69 -10.19 -1.78
N ARG A 147 1.26 -11.21 -2.54
CA ARG A 147 1.44 -12.64 -2.17
C ARG A 147 2.91 -13.06 -2.13
N ARG A 148 3.77 -12.39 -2.88
CA ARG A 148 5.22 -12.61 -2.81
C ARG A 148 5.85 -12.01 -1.55
N CYS A 149 5.19 -11.03 -0.94
CA CYS A 149 5.75 -10.27 0.19
C CYS A 149 5.16 -10.66 1.55
N TYR A 150 4.02 -11.34 1.56
CA TYR A 150 3.24 -11.68 2.74
C TYR A 150 2.95 -13.20 2.78
N PRO A 151 2.84 -13.77 3.99
CA PRO A 151 2.46 -15.17 4.16
C PRO A 151 1.03 -15.41 3.65
N GLN A 152 0.72 -16.65 3.26
CA GLN A 152 -0.55 -17.01 2.61
C GLN A 152 -1.77 -16.70 3.49
N GLU A 153 -1.61 -16.88 4.80
CA GLU A 153 -2.62 -16.67 5.84
C GLU A 153 -3.20 -15.25 5.80
N ALA A 154 -2.40 -14.25 5.42
CA ALA A 154 -2.86 -12.86 5.28
C ALA A 154 -3.96 -12.69 4.22
N PHE A 155 -4.12 -13.67 3.31
CA PHE A 155 -5.07 -13.67 2.19
C PHE A 155 -6.26 -14.60 2.40
N GLU A 156 -6.27 -15.38 3.48
CA GLU A 156 -7.27 -16.41 3.72
C GLU A 156 -8.44 -15.89 4.57
N GLY A 157 -9.58 -16.57 4.49
CA GLY A 157 -10.66 -16.37 5.45
C GLY A 157 -10.25 -16.89 6.83
N ARG A 158 -10.77 -16.27 7.88
CA ARG A 158 -10.74 -16.90 9.20
C ARG A 158 -11.78 -18.01 9.20
N GLY A 159 -11.33 -19.24 9.42
CA GLY A 159 -12.18 -20.43 9.60
C GLY A 159 -12.90 -20.42 10.93
#